data_AF-A0A9W4LM94-F1
#
_entry.id   AF-A0A9W4LM94-F1
#
_cell.length_a   1.000
_cell.length_b   1.000
_cell.length_c   1.000
_cell.angle_alpha   90.00
_cell.angle_beta   90.00
_cell.angle_gamma   90.00
#
_symmetry.space_group_name_H-M   'P 1'
#
loop_
_entity.id
_entity.type
_entity.pdbx_description
1 polymer ?
#
loop_
_entity_poly.entity_id
_entity_poly.type
_entity_poly.pdbx_seq_one_letter_code
_entity_poly.pdbx_strand_id
1 'polypeptide(L)'
;MGPDALKAVAVLSNTGLIGALIGFAVGGLNRWIILRMVERHVQAVDDVSPTEEEMVTFAARTRRFRRLLLAKSLIVFPIVGYALGEAID
;
A
#
# COMPACT_ATOMS: atom_id res chain seq x y z
N MET A 1 -9.85 -28.09 -15.78
CA MET A 1 -9.89 -27.46 -14.44
C MET A 1 -10.71 -28.38 -13.55
N GLY A 2 -10.09 -28.97 -12.53
CA GLY A 2 -10.76 -29.96 -11.66
C GLY A 2 -11.77 -29.30 -10.71
N PRO A 3 -12.74 -30.07 -10.18
CA PRO A 3 -13.76 -29.59 -9.22
C PRO A 3 -13.15 -28.98 -7.94
N ASP A 4 -11.87 -29.23 -7.69
CA ASP A 4 -11.14 -28.72 -6.53
C ASP A 4 -10.77 -27.24 -6.68
N ALA A 5 -10.58 -26.75 -7.92
CA ALA A 5 -10.35 -25.32 -8.18
C ALA A 5 -11.61 -24.48 -7.92
N LEU A 6 -12.80 -25.08 -8.09
CA LEU A 6 -14.08 -24.46 -7.75
C LEU A 6 -14.32 -24.46 -6.23
N LYS A 7 -13.87 -25.50 -5.50
CA LYS A 7 -13.95 -25.55 -4.03
C LYS A 7 -12.99 -24.57 -3.34
N ALA A 8 -11.80 -24.35 -3.89
CA ALA A 8 -10.88 -23.33 -3.39
C ALA A 8 -11.45 -21.90 -3.51
N VAL A 9 -12.28 -21.65 -4.53
CA VAL A 9 -13.03 -20.39 -4.70
C VAL A 9 -14.30 -20.35 -3.83
N ALA A 10 -14.82 -21.52 -3.41
CA ALA A 10 -16.11 -21.65 -2.71
C ALA A 10 -16.06 -21.45 -1.18
N VAL A 11 -14.90 -21.15 -0.59
CA VAL A 11 -14.81 -20.77 0.84
C VAL A 11 -14.09 -19.43 0.95
N LEU A 12 -14.60 -18.41 0.28
CA LEU A 12 -14.30 -17.03 0.70
C LEU A 12 -15.09 -16.79 1.99
N SER A 13 -14.39 -16.63 3.12
CA SER A 13 -15.04 -16.15 4.34
C SER A 13 -15.56 -14.74 4.10
N ASN A 14 -16.85 -14.50 4.39
CA ASN A 14 -17.44 -13.17 4.32
C ASN A 14 -16.71 -12.21 5.29
N THR A 15 -16.34 -12.71 6.47
CA THR A 15 -15.58 -11.97 7.49
C THR A 15 -14.16 -11.68 7.02
N GLY A 16 -13.52 -12.66 6.35
CA GLY A 16 -12.25 -12.46 5.65
C GLY A 16 -12.35 -11.38 4.56
N LEU A 17 -13.40 -11.39 3.73
CA LEU A 17 -13.58 -10.38 2.68
C LEU A 17 -13.76 -8.96 3.26
N ILE A 18 -14.50 -8.82 4.36
CA ILE A 18 -14.64 -7.55 5.09
C ILE A 18 -13.27 -7.10 5.64
N GLY A 19 -12.52 -8.03 6.23
CA GLY A 19 -11.16 -7.79 6.68
C GLY A 19 -10.24 -7.31 5.55
N ALA A 20 -10.34 -7.91 4.37
CA ALA A 20 -9.58 -7.51 3.19
C ALA A 20 -9.91 -6.08 2.73
N LEU A 21 -11.20 -5.72 2.74
CA LEU A 21 -11.66 -4.37 2.40
C LEU A 21 -11.15 -3.33 3.41
N ILE A 22 -11.18 -3.65 4.70
CA ILE A 22 -10.61 -2.79 5.76
C ILE A 22 -9.11 -2.64 5.56
N GLY A 23 -8.39 -3.74 5.33
CA GLY A 23 -6.96 -3.73 5.02
C GLY A 23 -6.66 -2.86 3.80
N PHE A 24 -7.47 -2.93 2.74
CA PHE A 24 -7.33 -2.08 1.58
C PHE A 24 -7.50 -0.59 1.91
N ALA A 25 -8.54 -0.25 2.68
CA ALA A 25 -8.79 1.12 3.12
C ALA A 25 -7.63 1.67 3.97
N VAL A 26 -7.10 0.87 4.90
CA VAL A 26 -5.95 1.21 5.74
C VAL A 26 -4.70 1.42 4.89
N GLY A 27 -4.42 0.53 3.92
CA GLY A 27 -3.32 0.69 2.97
C GLY A 27 -3.45 1.99 2.15
N GLY A 28 -4.67 2.34 1.73
CA GLY A 28 -5.00 3.59 1.05
C GLY A 28 -4.81 4.84 1.93
N LEU A 29 -5.17 4.77 3.21
CA LEU A 29 -4.95 5.86 4.17
C LEU A 29 -3.46 6.06 4.47
N ASN A 30 -2.73 4.96 4.69
CA ASN A 30 -1.28 4.98 4.90
C ASN A 30 -0.55 5.66 3.73
N ARG A 31 -0.99 5.36 2.48
CA ARG A 31 -0.53 6.06 1.28
C ARG A 31 -0.67 7.58 1.40
N TRP A 32 -1.85 8.04 1.80
CA TRP A 32 -2.15 9.47 1.85
C TRP A 32 -1.34 10.21 2.90
N ILE A 33 -1.09 9.56 4.04
CA ILE A 33 -0.24 10.08 5.12
C ILE A 33 1.23 10.17 4.66
N ILE A 34 1.79 9.07 4.15
CA ILE A 34 3.19 9.03 3.68
C ILE A 34 3.40 10.08 2.59
N LEU A 35 2.42 10.26 1.72
CA LEU A 35 2.41 11.28 0.69
C LEU A 35 2.62 12.69 1.23
N ARG A 36 1.77 13.08 2.18
CA ARG A 36 1.83 14.40 2.79
C ARG A 36 3.12 14.60 3.57
N MET A 37 3.62 13.55 4.23
CA MET A 37 4.90 13.62 4.94
C MET A 37 6.07 13.80 3.97
N VAL A 38 6.11 13.05 2.88
CA VAL A 38 7.17 13.17 1.86
C VAL A 38 7.10 14.53 1.17
N GLU A 39 5.91 15.03 0.81
CA GLU A 39 5.77 16.37 0.23
C GLU A 39 6.28 17.47 1.17
N ARG A 40 5.92 17.39 2.46
CA ARG A 40 6.44 18.32 3.49
C ARG A 40 7.94 18.21 3.68
N HIS A 41 8.48 16.99 3.65
CA HIS A 41 9.91 16.77 3.84
C HIS A 41 10.73 17.25 2.63
N VAL A 42 10.22 17.03 1.41
CA VAL A 42 10.84 17.57 0.18
C VAL A 42 10.81 19.10 0.21
N GLN A 43 9.69 19.72 0.60
CA GLN A 43 9.63 21.18 0.79
C GLN A 43 10.66 21.68 1.81
N ALA A 44 10.82 20.98 2.93
CA ALA A 44 11.80 21.36 3.95
C ALA A 44 13.27 21.17 3.50
N VAL A 45 13.55 20.25 2.58
CA VAL A 45 14.89 20.02 2.01
C VAL A 45 15.18 20.99 0.86
N ASP A 46 14.17 21.37 0.07
CA ASP A 46 14.30 22.41 -0.97
C ASP A 46 14.73 23.76 -0.39
N ASP A 47 14.26 24.10 0.81
CA ASP A 47 14.71 25.29 1.55
C ASP A 47 16.23 25.27 1.88
N VAL A 48 16.91 24.12 1.75
CA VAL A 48 18.33 23.93 2.08
C VAL A 48 19.26 24.04 0.84
N SER A 49 18.74 24.41 -0.35
CA SER A 49 19.51 24.62 -1.60
C SER A 49 20.40 23.46 -2.07
N PRO A 50 19.82 22.35 -2.59
CA PRO A 50 20.53 21.43 -3.47
C PRO A 50 20.66 22.01 -4.88
N THR A 51 21.64 21.53 -5.65
CA THR A 51 21.76 21.90 -7.08
C THR A 51 20.61 21.31 -7.92
N GLU A 52 20.24 21.94 -9.05
CA GLU A 52 19.10 21.50 -9.89
C GLU A 52 19.17 20.02 -10.32
N GLU A 53 20.39 19.51 -10.55
CA GLU A 53 20.65 18.10 -10.91
C GLU A 53 20.32 17.12 -9.76
N GLU A 54 20.60 17.52 -8.51
CA GLU A 54 20.30 16.73 -7.32
C GLU A 54 18.80 16.66 -7.07
N MET A 55 18.08 17.76 -7.30
CA MET A 55 16.62 17.82 -7.17
C MET A 55 15.91 16.86 -8.13
N VAL A 56 16.31 16.83 -9.42
CA VAL A 56 15.69 15.97 -10.42
C VAL A 56 15.91 14.48 -10.11
N THR A 57 17.13 14.14 -9.69
CA THR A 57 17.49 12.75 -9.35
C THR A 57 16.77 12.28 -8.08
N PHE A 58 16.65 13.16 -7.08
CA PHE A 58 15.95 12.88 -5.84
C PHE A 58 14.44 12.73 -6.06
N ALA A 59 13.82 13.60 -6.87
CA ALA A 59 12.41 13.52 -7.23
C ALA A 59 12.09 12.21 -7.97
N ALA A 60 12.96 11.78 -8.89
CA ALA A 60 12.78 10.53 -9.65
C ALA A 60 12.90 9.28 -8.76
N ARG A 61 13.91 9.22 -7.87
CA ARG A 61 14.06 8.12 -6.90
C ARG A 61 12.89 8.06 -5.93
N THR A 62 12.49 9.21 -5.41
CA THR A 62 11.36 9.32 -4.47
C THR A 62 10.05 8.86 -5.13
N ARG A 63 9.80 9.24 -6.39
CA ARG A 63 8.63 8.74 -7.15
C ARG A 63 8.63 7.22 -7.31
N ARG A 64 9.78 6.61 -7.64
CA ARG A 64 9.89 5.15 -7.79
C ARG A 64 9.69 4.44 -6.46
N PHE A 65 10.37 4.88 -5.41
CA PHE A 65 10.26 4.29 -4.08
C PHE A 65 8.82 4.37 -3.55
N ARG A 66 8.16 5.52 -3.77
CA ARG A 66 6.75 5.70 -3.46
C ARG A 66 5.85 4.72 -4.20
N ARG A 67 6.03 4.50 -5.51
CA ARG A 67 5.23 3.51 -6.27
C ARG A 67 5.44 2.09 -5.77
N LEU A 68 6.66 1.73 -5.38
CA LEU A 68 6.97 0.40 -4.84
C LEU A 68 6.32 0.18 -3.46
N LEU A 69 6.46 1.14 -2.55
CA LEU A 69 5.79 1.09 -1.25
C LEU A 69 4.27 1.01 -1.39
N LEU A 70 3.71 1.69 -2.39
CA LEU A 70 2.29 1.65 -2.71
C LEU A 70 1.82 0.29 -3.17
N ALA A 71 2.48 -0.26 -4.20
CA ALA A 71 2.15 -1.58 -4.71
C ALA A 71 2.23 -2.63 -3.59
N LYS A 72 3.26 -2.53 -2.75
CA LYS A 72 3.42 -3.43 -1.61
C LYS A 72 2.32 -3.24 -0.56
N SER A 73 1.97 -2.01 -0.19
CA SER A 73 0.94 -1.73 0.83
C SER A 73 -0.45 -2.15 0.37
N LEU A 74 -0.81 -1.89 -0.89
CA LEU A 74 -2.11 -2.27 -1.46
C LEU A 74 -2.28 -3.79 -1.63
N ILE A 75 -1.21 -4.57 -1.47
CA ILE A 75 -1.25 -6.03 -1.49
C ILE A 75 -1.18 -6.59 -0.07
N VAL A 76 -0.21 -6.11 0.72
CA VAL A 76 0.05 -6.64 2.07
C VAL A 76 -1.10 -6.34 3.02
N PHE A 77 -1.62 -5.11 3.06
CA PHE A 77 -2.67 -4.78 4.02
C PHE A 77 -3.99 -5.54 3.77
N PRO A 78 -4.47 -5.71 2.51
CA PRO A 78 -5.63 -6.55 2.25
C PRO A 78 -5.42 -8.02 2.59
N ILE A 79 -4.24 -8.59 2.31
CA ILE A 79 -3.92 -9.98 2.65
C ILE A 79 -3.96 -10.18 4.17
N VAL A 80 -3.31 -9.28 4.92
CA VAL A 80 -3.32 -9.32 6.38
C VAL A 80 -4.74 -9.11 6.92
N GLY A 81 -5.48 -8.17 6.36
CA GLY A 81 -6.87 -7.93 6.72
C GLY A 81 -7.76 -9.15 6.50
N TYR A 82 -7.59 -9.84 5.36
CA TYR A 82 -8.31 -11.08 5.06
C TYR A 82 -8.00 -12.16 6.09
N ALA A 83 -6.71 -12.43 6.33
CA ALA A 83 -6.28 -13.46 7.27
C ALA A 83 -6.77 -13.18 8.70
N LEU A 84 -6.77 -11.90 9.13
CA LEU A 84 -7.30 -11.52 10.43
C LEU A 84 -8.83 -11.66 10.50
N GLY A 85 -9.55 -11.26 9.45
CA GLY A 85 -11.00 -11.43 9.38
C GLY A 85 -11.42 -12.90 9.40
N GLU A 86 -10.69 -13.75 8.67
CA GLU A 86 -10.89 -15.20 8.66
C GLU A 86 -10.54 -15.86 10.01
N ALA A 87 -9.54 -15.35 10.73
CA ALA A 87 -9.16 -15.89 12.04
C ALA A 87 -10.15 -15.58 13.17
N ILE A 88 -11.09 -14.65 12.95
CA ILE A 88 -12.11 -14.23 13.92
C ILE A 88 -13.47 -14.90 13.62
N ASP A 89 -13.61 -15.52 12.43
CA ASP A 89 -14.78 -16.31 12.00
C ASP A 89 -14.76 -17.72 12.63
#